data_AF-A0A832B1B4-F1
#
_entry.id   AF-A0A832B1B4-F1
#
_cell.length_a   1.000
_cell.length_b   1.000
_cell.length_c   1.000
_cell.angle_alpha   90.00
_cell.angle_beta   90.00
_cell.angle_gamma   90.00
#
_symmetry.space_group_name_H-M   'P 1'
#
loop_
_entity.id
_entity.type
_entity.pdbx_description
1 polymer ?
#
loop_
_entity_poly.entity_id
_entity_poly.type
_entity_poly.pdbx_seq_one_letter_code
_entity_poly.pdbx_strand_id
1 'polypeptide(L)'
;MGELIKSYLGDGSKFSVKINYVEQKTLEGTAHALYSCKDLINNESFIVVYGDIIFHPSVISNLISSYNEKYLGVILGVYVKNVKDFGLLITNGEFLTKIEEKPEINELGIINGGMYIFKPEIFKFIEK
;
A
#
# COMPACT_ATOMS: atom_id res chain seq x y z
N MET A 1 8.08 -7.55 18.29
CA MET A 1 7.14 -8.10 17.29
C MET A 1 7.85 -8.58 16.02
N GLY A 2 8.79 -7.81 15.44
CA GLY A 2 9.52 -8.22 14.22
C GLY A 2 10.23 -9.58 14.31
N GLU A 3 10.91 -9.87 15.42
CA GLU A 3 11.57 -11.17 15.64
C GLU A 3 10.60 -12.36 15.63
N LEU A 4 9.37 -12.18 16.14
CA LEU A 4 8.33 -13.22 16.11
C LEU A 4 7.90 -13.50 14.65
N ILE A 5 7.72 -12.45 13.85
CA ILE A 5 7.35 -12.57 12.44
C ILE A 5 8.45 -13.30 11.67
N LYS A 6 9.72 -12.91 11.86
CA LYS A 6 10.88 -13.58 11.25
C LYS A 6 10.97 -15.04 11.64
N SER A 7 10.79 -15.36 12.93
CA SER A 7 10.85 -16.73 13.42
C SER A 7 9.73 -17.60 12.86
N TYR A 8 8.53 -17.05 12.64
CA TYR A 8 7.39 -17.81 12.13
C TYR A 8 7.44 -18.01 10.61
N LEU A 9 7.82 -16.98 9.87
CA LEU A 9 7.82 -16.99 8.40
C LEU A 9 9.14 -17.49 7.80
N GLY A 10 10.25 -17.38 8.53
CA GLY A 10 11.58 -17.80 8.06
C GLY A 10 12.00 -17.07 6.77
N ASP A 11 12.67 -17.75 5.87
CA ASP A 11 13.00 -17.22 4.53
C ASP A 11 11.86 -17.36 3.51
N GLY A 12 10.70 -17.91 3.91
CA GLY A 12 9.55 -18.18 3.05
C GLY A 12 9.57 -19.52 2.33
N SER A 13 10.64 -20.31 2.44
CA SER A 13 10.79 -21.61 1.74
C SER A 13 9.64 -22.58 2.01
N LYS A 14 9.10 -22.59 3.24
CA LYS A 14 7.91 -23.38 3.63
C LYS A 14 6.67 -23.10 2.76
N PHE A 15 6.58 -21.90 2.19
CA PHE A 15 5.47 -21.43 1.38
C PHE A 15 5.84 -21.28 -0.10
N SER A 16 7.01 -21.79 -0.52
CA SER A 16 7.53 -21.67 -1.88
C SER A 16 7.69 -20.21 -2.35
N VAL A 17 8.02 -19.30 -1.44
CA VAL A 17 8.29 -17.88 -1.72
C VAL A 17 9.62 -17.46 -1.10
N LYS A 18 10.13 -16.30 -1.52
CA LYS A 18 11.29 -15.64 -0.88
C LYS A 18 10.80 -14.47 -0.04
N ILE A 19 11.14 -14.45 1.24
CA ILE A 19 10.82 -13.36 2.16
C ILE A 19 12.11 -12.64 2.56
N ASN A 20 12.13 -11.32 2.36
CA ASN A 20 13.18 -10.45 2.89
C ASN A 20 12.60 -9.59 4.01
N TYR A 21 13.42 -9.25 4.98
CA TYR A 21 13.01 -8.42 6.11
C TYR A 21 13.79 -7.11 6.11
N VAL A 22 13.07 -6.01 6.26
CA VAL A 22 13.63 -4.67 6.43
C VAL A 22 13.12 -4.12 7.74
N GLU A 23 14.01 -3.59 8.56
CA GLU A 23 13.65 -2.93 9.80
C GLU A 23 13.58 -1.42 9.58
N GLN A 24 12.40 -0.85 9.84
CA GLN A 24 12.24 0.58 9.94
C GLN A 24 12.74 1.06 11.30
N LYS A 25 13.95 1.63 11.34
CA LYS A 25 14.59 2.09 12.59
C LYS A 25 13.91 3.29 13.24
N THR A 26 13.29 4.15 12.44
CA THR A 26 12.59 5.37 12.88
C THR A 26 11.15 5.39 12.37
N LEU A 27 10.19 5.71 13.24
CA LEU A 27 8.77 5.76 12.92
C LEU A 27 8.40 7.04 12.15
N GLU A 28 8.94 7.18 10.94
CA GLU A 28 8.71 8.32 10.06
C GLU A 28 7.54 8.12 9.08
N GLY A 29 6.65 7.18 9.41
CA GLY A 29 5.45 6.87 8.65
C GLY A 29 5.64 5.88 7.51
N THR A 30 4.55 5.63 6.79
CA THR A 30 4.44 4.56 5.79
C THR A 30 5.33 4.77 4.57
N ALA A 31 5.47 6.01 4.10
CA ALA A 31 6.34 6.33 2.96
C ALA A 31 7.80 6.00 3.27
N HIS A 32 8.29 6.31 4.47
CA HIS A 32 9.64 5.95 4.91
C HIS A 32 9.82 4.43 5.01
N ALA A 33 8.81 3.71 5.54
CA ALA A 33 8.84 2.25 5.59
C ALA A 33 9.01 1.65 4.18
N LEU A 34 8.26 2.17 3.20
CA LEU A 34 8.38 1.75 1.81
C LEU A 34 9.74 2.11 1.21
N TYR A 35 10.24 3.33 1.45
CA TYR A 35 11.57 3.76 0.96
C TYR A 35 12.70 2.89 1.49
N SER A 36 12.59 2.39 2.73
CA SER A 36 13.57 1.46 3.31
C SER A 36 13.71 0.16 2.52
N CYS A 37 12.72 -0.19 1.70
CA CYS A 37 12.70 -1.37 0.84
C CYS A 37 13.18 -1.12 -0.60
N LYS A 38 13.54 0.12 -0.96
CA LYS A 38 13.87 0.54 -2.35
C LYS A 38 14.87 -0.40 -3.02
N ASP A 39 15.97 -0.72 -2.34
CA ASP A 39 17.05 -1.55 -2.90
C ASP A 39 16.65 -3.03 -3.11
N LEU A 40 15.57 -3.50 -2.47
CA LEU A 40 15.05 -4.86 -2.65
C LEU A 40 14.06 -4.96 -3.81
N ILE A 41 13.36 -3.87 -4.10
CA ILE A 41 12.30 -3.78 -5.12
C ILE A 41 12.90 -3.66 -6.53
N ASN A 42 14.15 -3.20 -6.63
CA ASN A 42 14.85 -2.97 -7.90
C ASN A 42 14.02 -2.04 -8.83
N ASN A 43 14.00 -2.33 -10.13
CA ASN A 43 13.32 -1.54 -11.15
C ASN A 43 12.00 -2.17 -11.63
N GLU A 44 11.33 -2.94 -10.77
CA GLU A 44 10.07 -3.61 -11.11
C GLU A 44 8.85 -2.93 -10.46
N SER A 45 7.68 -3.05 -11.08
CA SER A 45 6.42 -2.64 -10.44
C SER A 45 6.10 -3.59 -9.30
N PHE A 46 5.55 -3.07 -8.20
CA PHE A 46 5.36 -3.83 -6.98
C PHE A 46 4.02 -3.51 -6.31
N ILE A 47 3.52 -4.46 -5.52
CA ILE A 47 2.31 -4.30 -4.70
C ILE A 47 2.75 -3.96 -3.27
N VAL A 48 2.06 -3.00 -2.66
CA VAL A 48 2.16 -2.69 -1.23
C VAL A 48 0.85 -3.08 -0.57
N VAL A 49 0.94 -3.78 0.56
CA VAL A 49 -0.21 -4.18 1.39
C VAL A 49 0.13 -3.87 2.84
N TYR A 50 -0.75 -3.18 3.54
CA TYR A 50 -0.60 -2.98 4.98
C TYR A 50 -0.79 -4.30 5.74
N GLY A 51 0.06 -4.54 6.74
CA GLY A 51 0.13 -5.84 7.43
C GLY A 51 -1.07 -6.17 8.31
N ASP A 52 -1.98 -5.22 8.54
CA ASP A 52 -3.18 -5.33 9.36
C ASP A 52 -4.48 -5.44 8.54
N ILE A 53 -4.38 -5.45 7.20
CA ILE A 53 -5.55 -5.54 6.32
C ILE A 53 -5.89 -6.99 6.01
N ILE A 54 -7.15 -7.37 6.25
CA ILE A 54 -7.72 -8.66 5.86
C ILE A 54 -8.58 -8.44 4.62
N PHE A 55 -8.37 -9.27 3.58
CA PHE A 55 -9.04 -9.11 2.30
C PHE A 55 -9.26 -10.44 1.61
N HIS A 56 -10.24 -10.48 0.70
CA HIS A 56 -10.47 -11.61 -0.17
C HIS A 56 -9.44 -11.63 -1.33
N PRO A 57 -8.91 -12.80 -1.74
CA PRO A 57 -7.89 -12.87 -2.81
C PRO A 57 -8.26 -12.15 -4.12
N SER A 58 -9.56 -12.10 -4.45
CA SER A 58 -10.03 -11.38 -5.64
C SER A 58 -9.72 -9.88 -5.62
N VAL A 59 -9.50 -9.29 -4.45
CA VAL A 59 -9.10 -7.87 -4.33
C VAL A 59 -7.75 -7.63 -5.00
N ILE A 60 -6.78 -8.53 -4.80
CA ILE A 60 -5.48 -8.45 -5.47
C ILE A 60 -5.65 -8.61 -6.99
N SER A 61 -6.44 -9.60 -7.42
CA SER A 61 -6.69 -9.83 -8.85
C SER A 61 -7.33 -8.61 -9.53
N ASN A 62 -8.28 -7.95 -8.86
CA ASN A 62 -8.91 -6.74 -9.36
C ASN A 62 -7.91 -5.58 -9.42
N LEU A 63 -7.10 -5.39 -8.37
CA LEU A 63 -6.08 -4.34 -8.33
C LEU A 63 -5.07 -4.49 -9.47
N ILE A 64 -4.59 -5.72 -9.72
CA ILE A 64 -3.69 -6.03 -10.84
C ILE A 64 -4.37 -5.77 -12.18
N SER A 65 -5.65 -6.13 -12.32
CA SER A 65 -6.41 -5.94 -13.56
C SER A 65 -6.68 -4.46 -13.87
N SER A 66 -6.75 -3.60 -12.84
CA SER A 66 -6.86 -2.15 -12.98
C SER A 66 -5.52 -1.46 -13.27
N TYR A 67 -4.40 -2.16 -13.11
CA TYR A 67 -3.08 -1.59 -13.39
C TYR A 67 -2.83 -1.48 -14.90
N ASN A 68 -2.33 -0.32 -15.31
CA ASN A 68 -1.90 -0.04 -16.67
C ASN A 68 -0.51 0.58 -16.63
N GLU A 69 0.36 0.20 -17.57
CA GLU A 69 1.72 0.74 -17.68
C GLU A 69 1.76 2.27 -17.90
N LYS A 70 0.66 2.92 -18.27
CA LYS A 70 0.58 4.38 -18.36
C LYS A 70 0.49 5.07 -17.01
N TYR A 71 0.09 4.36 -15.95
CA TYR A 71 -0.10 4.93 -14.62
C TYR A 71 1.18 4.80 -13.78
N LEU A 72 1.41 5.78 -12.90
CA LEU A 72 2.48 5.69 -11.88
C LEU A 72 2.16 4.65 -10.81
N GLY A 73 0.88 4.46 -10.53
CA GLY A 73 0.38 3.50 -9.56
C GLY A 73 -1.13 3.45 -9.51
N VAL A 74 -1.64 2.52 -8.72
CA VAL A 74 -3.06 2.30 -8.44
C VAL A 74 -3.24 2.21 -6.94
N ILE A 75 -4.33 2.74 -6.41
CA ILE A 75 -4.71 2.67 -5.00
C ILE A 75 -6.02 1.90 -4.87
N LEU A 76 -6.13 1.04 -3.87
CA LEU A 76 -7.40 0.40 -3.52
C LEU A 76 -8.30 1.41 -2.79
N GLY A 77 -9.44 1.75 -3.39
CA GLY A 77 -10.51 2.51 -2.76
C GLY A 77 -11.57 1.60 -2.14
N VAL A 78 -12.01 1.91 -0.92
CA VAL A 78 -13.07 1.15 -0.22
C VAL A 78 -14.21 2.08 0.18
N TYR A 79 -15.44 1.72 -0.17
CA TYR A 79 -16.63 2.45 0.29
C TYR A 79 -16.91 2.16 1.76
N VAL A 80 -17.02 3.22 2.56
CA VAL A 80 -17.39 3.13 3.97
C VAL A 80 -18.51 4.12 4.27
N LYS A 81 -19.30 3.83 5.31
CA LYS A 81 -20.41 4.71 5.75
C LYS A 81 -19.94 5.96 6.48
N ASN A 82 -18.75 5.93 7.06
CA ASN A 82 -18.15 7.05 7.78
C ASN A 82 -16.64 7.08 7.49
N VAL A 83 -16.18 8.21 6.96
CA VAL A 83 -14.80 8.44 6.51
C VAL A 83 -13.90 9.11 7.56
N LYS A 84 -14.44 9.60 8.69
CA LYS A 84 -13.77 10.50 9.64
C LYS A 84 -12.40 10.00 10.15
N ASP A 85 -12.22 8.69 10.30
CA ASP A 85 -10.99 8.12 10.86
C ASP A 85 -9.96 7.69 9.80
N PHE A 86 -10.22 7.97 8.52
CA PHE A 86 -9.46 7.45 7.39
C PHE A 86 -8.97 8.54 6.43
N GLY A 87 -8.10 8.16 5.50
CA GLY A 87 -7.77 8.99 4.34
C GLY A 87 -8.87 8.91 3.29
N LEU A 88 -9.68 9.96 3.18
CA LEU A 88 -10.73 10.11 2.16
C LEU A 88 -10.09 10.30 0.79
N LEU A 89 -10.50 9.49 -0.18
CA LEU A 89 -10.09 9.58 -1.57
C LEU A 89 -11.10 10.42 -2.34
N ILE A 90 -10.63 11.53 -2.89
CA ILE A 90 -11.40 12.37 -3.81
C ILE A 90 -10.96 12.00 -5.23
N THR A 91 -11.91 11.62 -6.07
CA THR A 91 -11.63 11.14 -7.43
C THR A 91 -12.39 11.93 -8.49
N ASN A 92 -11.86 11.93 -9.70
CA ASN A 92 -12.55 12.34 -10.92
C ASN A 92 -12.56 11.14 -11.88
N GLY A 93 -13.69 10.42 -11.91
CA GLY A 93 -13.75 9.11 -12.54
C GLY A 93 -12.83 8.11 -11.83
N GLU A 94 -11.95 7.47 -12.59
CA GLU A 94 -10.95 6.51 -12.09
C GLU A 94 -9.68 7.16 -11.52
N PHE A 95 -9.51 8.48 -11.70
CA PHE A 95 -8.31 9.19 -11.30
C PHE A 95 -8.45 9.80 -9.91
N LEU A 96 -7.48 9.51 -9.05
CA LEU A 96 -7.34 10.15 -7.75
C LEU A 96 -6.88 11.60 -7.93
N THR A 97 -7.60 12.55 -7.32
CA THR A 97 -7.28 13.98 -7.39
C THR A 97 -6.74 14.53 -6.06
N LYS A 98 -7.23 14.00 -4.93
CA LYS A 98 -6.78 14.43 -3.60
C LYS A 98 -7.00 13.30 -2.58
N ILE A 99 -6.10 13.23 -1.59
CA ILE A 99 -6.30 12.46 -0.36
C ILE A 99 -6.48 13.47 0.78
N GLU A 100 -7.51 13.29 1.59
CA GLU A 100 -7.76 14.10 2.77
C GLU A 100 -7.73 13.23 4.02
N GLU A 101 -6.72 13.42 4.87
CA GLU A 101 -6.50 12.62 6.08
C GLU A 101 -7.44 13.06 7.20
N LYS A 102 -8.24 12.11 7.71
CA LYS A 102 -9.15 12.30 8.85
C LYS A 102 -10.05 13.53 8.68
N PRO A 103 -10.88 13.56 7.63
CA PRO A 103 -11.72 14.71 7.35
C PRO A 103 -12.73 14.93 8.48
N GLU A 104 -13.19 16.16 8.66
CA GLU A 104 -14.17 16.49 9.71
C GLU A 104 -15.60 15.98 9.38
N ILE A 105 -15.82 15.52 8.15
CA ILE A 105 -17.12 15.01 7.68
C ILE A 105 -17.39 13.59 8.17
N ASN A 106 -18.64 13.31 8.50
CA ASN A 106 -19.12 11.97 8.89
C ASN A 106 -20.11 11.46 7.85
N GLU A 107 -19.62 11.24 6.63
CA GLU A 107 -20.45 10.82 5.51
C GLU A 107 -19.91 9.56 4.85
N LEU A 108 -20.73 8.99 3.96
CA LEU A 108 -20.30 7.90 3.09
C LEU A 108 -19.26 8.44 2.10
N GLY A 109 -18.21 7.67 1.89
CA GLY A 109 -17.18 8.01 0.92
C GLY A 109 -16.25 6.85 0.63
N ILE A 110 -15.26 7.11 -0.21
CA ILE A 110 -14.23 6.16 -0.60
C ILE A 110 -12.99 6.47 0.23
N ILE A 111 -12.46 5.49 0.94
CA ILE A 111 -11.25 5.64 1.74
C ILE A 111 -10.08 4.87 1.14
N ASN A 112 -8.89 5.24 1.55
CA ASN A 112 -7.67 4.51 1.31
C ASN A 112 -7.74 3.11 1.94
N GLY A 113 -7.77 2.07 1.10
CA GLY A 113 -7.88 0.67 1.51
C GLY A 113 -6.57 0.02 1.94
N GLY A 114 -5.46 0.76 1.99
CA GLY A 114 -4.16 0.23 2.46
C GLY A 114 -3.49 -0.76 1.50
N MET A 115 -3.86 -0.72 0.21
CA MET A 115 -3.20 -1.46 -0.85
C MET A 115 -2.91 -0.60 -2.06
N TYR A 116 -1.76 -0.84 -2.67
CA TYR A 116 -1.26 -0.04 -3.78
C TYR A 116 -0.51 -0.92 -4.78
N ILE A 117 -0.51 -0.51 -6.04
CA ILE A 117 0.51 -0.88 -7.02
C ILE A 117 1.31 0.38 -7.33
N PHE A 118 2.64 0.28 -7.33
CA PHE A 118 3.51 1.38 -7.71
C PHE A 118 4.56 0.92 -8.70
N LYS A 119 5.01 1.88 -9.52
CA LYS A 119 6.28 1.76 -10.22
C LYS A 119 7.44 2.30 -9.36
N PRO A 120 8.70 1.90 -9.63
CA PRO A 120 9.88 2.39 -8.92
C PRO A 120 10.03 3.92 -8.91
N GLU A 121 9.48 4.61 -9.90
CA GLU A 121 9.48 6.08 -9.96
C GLU A 121 8.82 6.73 -8.76
N ILE A 122 7.96 6.02 -8.01
CA ILE A 122 7.36 6.53 -6.78
C ILE A 122 8.41 6.96 -5.75
N PHE A 123 9.57 6.30 -5.72
CA PHE A 123 10.64 6.62 -4.76
C PHE A 123 11.20 8.04 -4.94
N LYS A 124 11.11 8.61 -6.15
CA LYS A 124 11.53 10.00 -6.43
C LYS A 124 10.68 11.04 -5.70
N PHE A 125 9.46 10.67 -5.29
CA PHE A 125 8.55 11.54 -4.54
C PHE A 125 8.68 11.37 -3.02
N ILE A 126 9.44 10.36 -2.58
CA ILE A 126 9.69 10.07 -1.16
C ILE A 126 11.07 10.58 -0.74
N GLU A 127 12.04 10.53 -1.66
CA GLU A 127 13.39 11.06 -1.49
C GLU A 127 13.34 12.57 -1.18
N LYS A 128 13.94 12.96 -0.05
CA LYS A 128 14.10 14.37 0.37
C LYS A 128 15.49 14.87 0.06
#